data_AF-A0A9E1MU61-F1
#
_entry.id   AF-A0A9E1MU61-F1
#
_cell.length_a   1.000
_cell.length_b   1.000
_cell.length_c   1.000
_cell.angle_alpha   90.00
_cell.angle_beta   90.00
_cell.angle_gamma   90.00
#
_symmetry.space_group_name_H-M   'P 1'
#
loop_
_entity.id
_entity.type
_entity.pdbx_description
1 polymer ?
#
loop_
_entity_poly.entity_id
_entity_poly.type
_entity_poly.pdbx_seq_one_letter_code
_entity_poly.pdbx_strand_id
1 'polypeptide(L)'
;MKHIVIDFEMQHGEMQLLQSAPNVYQAEIIEIGAVMLNDEFEFVSEFKSYVHPSYGKLPDSIAILTGIKDSDIRDAPLISEAVSSLFAWIGDGEFTVYAWSTADYTQLSRELAGKELMHIIPQDLHAHWVDFQAQYARLAGYGRNDRPSLVRALRDIGEVYIGRSHDALTDAQNTATLLKISQNSAELRKVRERISLVSATPEETLSQPYTLADKFGSGLLDLMSSLDDSDCAPDTDKNDFNSES
;
A
#
# COMPACT_ATOMS: atom_id res chain seq x y z
N MET A 1 3.06 -24.23 10.02
CA MET A 1 2.84 -23.28 8.93
C MET A 1 3.17 -21.87 9.42
N LYS A 2 3.79 -21.04 8.58
CA LYS A 2 4.13 -19.65 8.92
C LYS A 2 3.11 -18.70 8.29
N HIS A 3 2.61 -17.72 9.03
CA HIS A 3 1.75 -16.68 8.48
C HIS A 3 2.56 -15.38 8.36
N ILE A 4 2.79 -14.93 7.14
CA ILE A 4 3.56 -13.73 6.84
C ILE A 4 2.58 -12.62 6.50
N VAL A 5 2.52 -11.58 7.31
CA VAL A 5 1.75 -10.38 6.99
C VAL A 5 2.71 -9.36 6.40
N ILE A 6 2.41 -8.85 5.22
CA ILE A 6 3.32 -7.97 4.48
C ILE A 6 2.60 -6.72 3.97
N ASP A 7 3.35 -5.64 3.89
CA ASP A 7 2.95 -4.37 3.30
C ASP A 7 4.18 -3.73 2.64
N PHE A 8 3.96 -2.96 1.57
CA PHE A 8 5.01 -2.23 0.87
C PHE A 8 4.63 -0.76 0.73
N GLU A 9 5.63 0.12 0.86
CA GLU A 9 5.52 1.49 0.36
C GLU A 9 6.19 1.61 -1.01
N MET A 10 5.60 2.42 -1.88
CA MET A 10 6.07 2.60 -3.25
C MET A 10 6.25 4.08 -3.61
N GLN A 11 7.33 4.37 -4.33
CA GLN A 11 7.44 5.63 -5.09
C GLN A 11 6.76 5.47 -6.44
N HIS A 12 6.32 6.59 -7.03
CA HIS A 12 5.88 6.64 -8.43
C HIS A 12 6.73 7.65 -9.20
N GLY A 13 7.23 7.25 -10.37
CA GLY A 13 8.05 8.12 -11.22
C GLY A 13 7.24 9.28 -11.82
N GLU A 14 7.89 10.41 -12.11
CA GLU A 14 7.24 11.54 -12.79
C GLU A 14 6.78 11.16 -14.21
N MET A 15 5.53 11.52 -14.54
CA MET A 15 4.83 11.08 -15.75
C MET A 15 5.53 11.52 -17.05
N GLN A 16 6.33 12.59 -17.01
CA GLN A 16 6.97 13.21 -18.18
C GLN A 16 8.16 12.43 -18.74
N LEU A 17 8.84 11.61 -17.92
CA LEU A 17 9.91 10.71 -18.39
C LEU A 17 9.37 9.41 -19.02
N LEU A 18 8.09 9.10 -18.82
CA LEU A 18 7.43 7.87 -19.26
C LEU A 18 7.06 7.85 -20.76
N GLN A 19 7.02 9.01 -21.43
CA GLN A 19 6.62 9.09 -22.83
C GLN A 19 7.70 8.57 -23.81
N SER A 20 8.94 8.40 -23.37
CA SER A 20 10.09 8.08 -24.24
C SER A 20 10.52 6.61 -24.20
N ALA A 21 9.93 5.77 -23.34
CA ALA A 21 10.18 4.32 -23.34
C ALA A 21 8.96 3.54 -22.80
N PRO A 22 8.28 2.71 -23.62
CA PRO A 22 7.02 2.04 -23.26
C PRO A 22 7.12 0.95 -22.18
N ASN A 23 8.28 0.78 -21.53
CA ASN A 23 8.55 -0.24 -20.50
C ASN A 23 9.14 0.35 -19.20
N VAL A 24 9.01 1.66 -18.95
CA VAL A 24 9.53 2.27 -17.71
C VAL A 24 8.54 2.03 -16.57
N TYR A 25 9.02 1.38 -15.50
CA TYR A 25 8.30 1.12 -14.26
C TYR A 25 7.67 2.41 -13.73
N GLN A 26 6.35 2.40 -13.55
CA GLN A 26 5.61 3.55 -13.04
C GLN A 26 5.75 3.70 -11.52
N ALA A 27 6.16 2.63 -10.83
CA ALA A 27 6.38 2.62 -9.39
C ALA A 27 7.49 1.63 -9.01
N GLU A 28 8.22 1.95 -7.95
CA GLU A 28 9.18 1.03 -7.32
C GLU A 28 8.93 0.94 -5.81
N ILE A 29 9.10 -0.26 -5.26
CA ILE A 29 9.07 -0.49 -3.81
C ILE A 29 10.25 0.24 -3.18
N ILE A 30 9.96 1.03 -2.15
CA ILE A 30 10.94 1.81 -1.37
C ILE A 30 10.99 1.37 0.10
N GLU A 31 10.02 0.59 0.55
CA GLU A 31 10.00 -0.01 1.89
C GLU A 31 9.29 -1.36 1.86
N ILE A 32 9.83 -2.31 2.64
CA ILE A 32 9.24 -3.61 2.94
C ILE A 32 9.01 -3.68 4.43
N GLY A 33 7.76 -3.94 4.83
CA GLY A 33 7.40 -4.28 6.20
C GLY A 33 6.74 -5.64 6.26
N ALA A 34 7.20 -6.51 7.17
CA ALA A 34 6.61 -7.82 7.35
C ALA A 34 6.60 -8.27 8.81
N VAL A 35 5.58 -9.05 9.16
CA VAL A 35 5.42 -9.71 10.46
C VAL A 35 5.22 -11.20 10.23
N MET A 36 5.95 -12.04 10.97
CA MET A 36 5.77 -13.48 10.98
C MET A 36 4.96 -13.88 12.22
N LEU A 37 3.93 -14.69 12.00
CA LEU A 37 3.18 -15.37 13.05
C LEU A 37 3.34 -16.89 12.93
N ASN A 38 3.26 -17.58 14.07
CA ASN A 38 3.23 -19.04 14.13
C ASN A 38 1.82 -19.60 13.81
N ASP A 39 1.68 -20.92 13.89
CA ASP A 39 0.42 -21.64 13.64
C ASP A 39 -0.74 -21.20 14.56
N GLU A 40 -0.41 -20.68 15.74
CA GLU A 40 -1.35 -20.12 16.72
C GLU A 40 -1.62 -18.62 16.51
N PHE A 41 -1.13 -18.04 15.41
CA PHE A 41 -1.22 -16.60 15.08
C PHE A 41 -0.59 -15.71 16.17
N GLU A 42 0.43 -16.22 16.85
CA GLU A 42 1.26 -15.47 17.78
C GLU A 42 2.49 -14.91 17.07
N PHE A 43 2.89 -13.70 17.45
CA PHE A 43 4.05 -13.02 16.89
C PHE A 43 5.33 -13.83 17.12
N VAL A 44 6.13 -13.98 16.05
CA VAL A 44 7.43 -14.65 16.08
C VAL A 44 8.54 -13.62 15.87
N SER A 45 8.47 -12.86 14.79
CA SER A 45 9.49 -11.87 14.42
C SER A 45 8.94 -10.85 13.42
N GLU A 46 9.69 -9.79 13.21
CA GLU A 46 9.43 -8.78 12.19
C GLU A 46 10.62 -8.61 11.25
N PHE A 47 10.33 -8.10 10.04
CA PHE A 47 11.31 -7.74 9.03
C PHE A 47 10.97 -6.34 8.50
N LYS A 48 11.98 -5.48 8.40
CA LYS A 48 11.87 -4.16 7.78
C LYS A 48 13.10 -3.90 6.93
N SER A 49 12.89 -3.41 5.72
CA SER A 49 13.97 -2.95 4.85
C SER A 49 13.50 -1.75 4.04
N TYR A 50 14.27 -0.68 4.05
CA TYR A 50 14.20 0.28 2.95
C TYR A 50 14.75 -0.34 1.68
N VAL A 51 14.37 0.22 0.54
CA VAL A 51 14.81 -0.25 -0.78
C VAL A 51 15.24 0.95 -1.60
N HIS A 52 16.42 0.86 -2.21
CA HIS A 52 16.90 1.88 -3.13
C HIS A 52 16.19 1.75 -4.48
N PRO A 53 15.42 2.77 -4.91
CA PRO A 53 14.79 2.76 -6.23
C PRO A 53 15.88 2.71 -7.32
N SER A 54 15.70 1.84 -8.31
CA SER A 54 16.62 1.74 -9.45
C SER A 54 16.35 2.85 -10.48
N TYR A 55 15.14 3.41 -10.48
CA TYR A 55 14.65 4.37 -11.45
C TYR A 55 13.86 5.50 -10.79
N GLY A 56 14.33 6.73 -10.97
CA GLY A 56 13.65 7.91 -10.44
C GLY A 56 14.14 8.30 -9.06
N LYS A 57 13.44 9.26 -8.45
CA LYS A 57 13.75 9.83 -7.14
C LYS A 57 12.50 9.77 -6.29
N LEU A 58 12.66 9.82 -4.97
CA LEU A 58 11.53 9.93 -4.06
C LEU A 58 10.81 11.27 -4.28
N PRO A 59 9.54 11.28 -4.71
CA PRO A 59 8.78 12.52 -4.80
C PRO A 59 8.48 13.08 -3.41
N ASP A 60 8.48 14.40 -3.25
CA ASP A 60 8.17 15.06 -1.97
C ASP A 60 6.81 14.64 -1.41
N SER A 61 5.81 14.43 -2.27
CA SER A 61 4.48 13.95 -1.87
C SER A 61 4.53 12.56 -1.23
N ILE A 62 5.34 11.65 -1.77
CA ILE A 62 5.56 10.31 -1.22
C ILE A 62 6.40 10.40 0.06
N ALA A 63 7.42 11.26 0.11
CA ALA A 63 8.20 11.48 1.33
C ALA A 63 7.34 12.00 2.49
N ILE A 64 6.40 12.91 2.20
CA ILE A 64 5.43 13.42 3.20
C ILE A 64 4.45 12.30 3.61
N LEU A 65 3.92 11.56 2.64
CA LEU A 65 2.94 10.50 2.86
C LEU A 65 3.52 9.35 3.68
N THR A 66 4.73 8.91 3.37
CA THR A 66 5.40 7.73 3.97
C THR A 66 6.36 8.08 5.11
N GLY A 67 6.78 9.35 5.22
CA GLY A 67 7.77 9.79 6.19
C GLY A 67 9.19 9.34 5.84
N ILE A 68 9.36 8.57 4.77
CA ILE A 68 10.63 8.12 4.22
C ILE A 68 11.36 9.34 3.68
N LYS A 69 12.66 9.42 3.95
CA LYS A 69 13.55 10.46 3.42
C LYS A 69 14.49 9.85 2.40
N ASP A 70 15.02 10.69 1.52
CA ASP A 70 16.11 10.30 0.62
C ASP A 70 17.29 9.67 1.38
N SER A 71 17.59 10.13 2.59
CA SER A 71 18.65 9.57 3.42
C SER A 71 18.40 8.11 3.83
N ASP A 72 17.14 7.69 3.91
CA ASP A 72 16.76 6.34 4.34
C ASP A 72 16.90 5.33 3.19
N ILE A 73 16.67 5.78 1.95
CA ILE A 73 16.70 4.93 0.74
C ILE A 73 17.99 5.05 -0.07
N ARG A 74 18.80 6.11 0.10
CA ARG A 74 19.99 6.37 -0.74
C ARG A 74 21.02 5.24 -0.65
N ASP A 75 21.26 4.74 0.55
CA ASP A 75 22.27 3.71 0.82
C ASP A 75 21.60 2.35 1.18
N ALA A 76 20.30 2.23 0.90
CA ALA A 76 19.53 1.01 1.12
C ALA A 76 19.85 -0.07 0.06
N PRO A 77 19.54 -1.35 0.35
CA PRO A 77 19.72 -2.43 -0.62
C PRO A 77 18.86 -2.22 -1.87
N LEU A 78 19.30 -2.76 -3.01
CA LEU A 78 18.43 -2.84 -4.19
C LEU A 78 17.31 -3.85 -3.94
N ILE A 79 16.23 -3.76 -4.73
CA ILE A 79 15.08 -4.67 -4.57
C ILE A 79 15.47 -6.16 -4.63
N SER A 80 16.46 -6.51 -5.45
CA SER A 80 16.97 -7.89 -5.53
C SER A 80 17.51 -8.38 -4.18
N GLU A 81 18.24 -7.54 -3.47
CA GLU A 81 18.84 -7.85 -2.16
C GLU A 81 17.80 -7.84 -1.05
N ALA A 82 16.92 -6.83 -1.04
CA ALA A 82 15.87 -6.68 -0.03
C ALA A 82 14.86 -7.83 -0.10
N VAL A 83 14.39 -8.19 -1.30
CA VAL A 83 13.46 -9.31 -1.49
C VAL A 83 14.14 -10.66 -1.22
N SER A 84 15.40 -10.84 -1.62
CA SER A 84 16.15 -12.06 -1.26
C SER A 84 16.29 -12.19 0.26
N SER A 85 16.54 -11.08 0.95
CA SER A 85 16.63 -11.04 2.42
C SER A 85 15.28 -11.34 3.08
N LEU A 86 14.18 -10.83 2.53
CA LEU A 86 12.82 -11.15 2.97
C LEU A 86 12.55 -12.66 2.88
N PHE A 87 12.81 -13.28 1.74
CA PHE A 87 12.55 -14.73 1.57
C PHE A 87 13.54 -15.60 2.35
N ALA A 88 14.78 -15.16 2.54
CA ALA A 88 15.72 -15.81 3.45
C ALA A 88 15.24 -15.75 4.91
N TRP A 89 14.65 -14.62 5.32
CA TRP A 89 14.05 -14.45 6.64
C TRP A 89 12.77 -15.28 6.82
N ILE A 90 11.92 -15.38 5.79
CA ILE A 90 10.79 -16.31 5.79
C ILE A 90 11.30 -17.74 5.97
N GLY A 91 12.37 -18.10 5.27
CA GLY A 91 13.04 -19.40 5.35
C GLY A 91 12.22 -20.55 4.76
N ASP A 92 12.74 -21.77 4.89
CA ASP A 92 12.13 -22.97 4.31
C ASP A 92 10.85 -23.42 5.03
N GLY A 93 10.02 -24.21 4.34
CA GLY A 93 8.77 -24.77 4.86
C GLY A 93 7.51 -24.02 4.43
N GLU A 94 6.35 -24.52 4.84
CA GLU A 94 5.04 -23.98 4.42
C GLU A 94 4.78 -22.59 5.02
N PHE A 95 4.33 -21.67 4.16
CA PHE A 95 3.93 -20.32 4.56
C PHE A 95 2.70 -19.83 3.77
N THR A 96 2.02 -18.83 4.32
CA THR A 96 0.98 -18.06 3.62
C THR A 96 1.26 -16.59 3.82
N VAL A 97 1.17 -15.80 2.75
CA VAL A 97 1.34 -14.36 2.76
C VAL A 97 -0.03 -13.67 2.80
N TYR A 98 -0.19 -12.71 3.69
CA TYR A 98 -1.37 -11.87 3.83
C TYR A 98 -0.93 -10.44 3.58
N ALA A 99 -1.55 -9.77 2.62
CA ALA A 99 -1.47 -8.33 2.48
C ALA A 99 -2.85 -7.73 2.66
N TRP A 100 -2.93 -6.47 3.08
CA TRP A 100 -4.24 -5.84 3.24
C TRP A 100 -4.99 -5.85 1.90
N SER A 101 -4.33 -5.60 0.77
CA SER A 101 -4.98 -5.66 -0.53
C SER A 101 -4.16 -6.44 -1.57
N THR A 102 -4.66 -6.50 -2.82
CA THR A 102 -3.93 -7.10 -3.94
C THR A 102 -2.86 -6.17 -4.54
N ALA A 103 -2.78 -4.92 -4.08
CA ALA A 103 -1.83 -3.93 -4.58
C ALA A 103 -0.37 -4.39 -4.40
N ASP A 104 -0.04 -4.89 -3.22
CA ASP A 104 1.31 -5.33 -2.84
C ASP A 104 1.84 -6.46 -3.74
N TYR A 105 1.03 -7.52 -3.93
CA TYR A 105 1.40 -8.61 -4.83
C TYR A 105 1.55 -8.12 -6.27
N THR A 106 0.64 -7.26 -6.72
CA THR A 106 0.64 -6.72 -8.07
C THR A 106 1.90 -5.89 -8.32
N GLN A 107 2.27 -5.03 -7.38
CA GLN A 107 3.47 -4.22 -7.47
C GLN A 107 4.73 -5.09 -7.46
N LEU A 108 4.89 -5.97 -6.46
CA LEU A 108 6.05 -6.86 -6.36
C LEU A 108 6.23 -7.66 -7.65
N SER A 109 5.16 -8.26 -8.16
CA SER A 109 5.19 -9.05 -9.38
C SER A 109 5.58 -8.22 -10.60
N ARG A 110 5.02 -7.00 -10.75
CA ARG A 110 5.32 -6.12 -11.89
C ARG A 110 6.77 -5.66 -11.88
N GLU A 111 7.26 -5.21 -10.73
CA GLU A 111 8.61 -4.71 -10.60
C GLU A 111 9.65 -5.81 -10.81
N LEU A 112 9.46 -6.97 -10.18
CA LEU A 112 10.37 -8.10 -10.35
C LEU A 112 10.33 -8.68 -11.77
N ALA A 113 9.15 -8.82 -12.39
CA ALA A 113 9.02 -9.29 -13.76
C ALA A 113 9.79 -8.41 -14.72
N GLY A 114 9.63 -7.10 -14.58
CA GLY A 114 10.28 -6.20 -15.50
C GLY A 114 11.77 -5.96 -15.23
N LYS A 115 12.24 -6.09 -13.99
CA LYS A 115 13.68 -6.12 -13.69
C LYS A 115 14.33 -7.47 -13.98
N GLU A 116 13.60 -8.43 -14.57
CA GLU A 116 14.05 -9.80 -14.85
C GLU A 116 14.47 -10.59 -13.57
N LEU A 117 13.87 -10.23 -12.43
CA LEU A 117 14.18 -10.74 -11.09
C LEU A 117 13.21 -11.82 -10.57
N MET A 118 12.25 -12.30 -11.36
CA MET A 118 11.27 -13.31 -10.90
C MET A 118 11.90 -14.61 -10.36
N HIS A 119 13.17 -14.87 -10.67
CA HIS A 119 13.91 -16.03 -10.18
C HIS A 119 14.29 -15.96 -8.69
N ILE A 120 14.16 -14.80 -8.03
CA ILE A 120 14.50 -14.63 -6.60
C ILE A 120 13.33 -14.94 -5.66
N ILE A 121 12.15 -15.22 -6.20
CA ILE A 121 10.94 -15.55 -5.43
C ILE A 121 10.43 -16.96 -5.79
N PRO A 122 9.63 -17.60 -4.91
CA PRO A 122 9.00 -18.88 -5.23
C PRO A 122 8.12 -18.78 -6.48
N GLN A 123 8.22 -19.75 -7.40
CA GLN A 123 7.45 -19.75 -8.65
C GLN A 123 5.94 -19.78 -8.42
N ASP A 124 5.50 -20.41 -7.33
CA ASP A 124 4.12 -20.57 -6.91
C ASP A 124 3.68 -19.52 -5.88
N LEU A 125 4.45 -18.45 -5.65
CA LEU A 125 4.16 -17.42 -4.62
C LEU A 125 2.71 -16.92 -4.68
N HIS A 126 2.15 -16.76 -5.88
CA HIS A 126 0.77 -16.34 -6.11
C HIS A 126 -0.27 -17.24 -5.41
N ALA A 127 0.00 -18.55 -5.29
CA ALA A 127 -0.89 -19.49 -4.63
C ALA A 127 -0.86 -19.36 -3.10
N HIS A 128 0.20 -18.74 -2.57
CA HIS A 128 0.39 -18.48 -1.13
C HIS A 128 -0.10 -17.09 -0.72
N TRP A 129 -0.56 -16.25 -1.65
CA TRP A 129 -0.94 -14.85 -1.36
C TRP A 129 -2.45 -14.68 -1.14
N VAL A 130 -2.82 -14.06 -0.02
CA VAL A 130 -4.20 -13.81 0.39
C VAL A 130 -4.51 -12.31 0.35
N ASP A 131 -5.56 -11.93 -0.38
CA ASP A 131 -6.24 -10.63 -0.22
C ASP A 131 -6.96 -10.63 1.14
N PHE A 132 -6.27 -10.14 2.17
CA PHE A 132 -6.78 -10.22 3.53
C PHE A 132 -7.94 -9.26 3.76
N GLN A 133 -8.01 -8.10 3.10
CA GLN A 133 -9.19 -7.24 3.19
C GLN A 133 -10.45 -7.95 2.66
N ALA A 134 -10.35 -8.74 1.57
CA ALA A 134 -11.49 -9.54 1.10
C ALA A 134 -11.94 -10.58 2.11
N GLN A 135 -10.96 -11.31 2.65
CA GLN A 135 -11.21 -12.36 3.61
C GLN A 135 -11.81 -11.79 4.89
N TYR A 136 -11.20 -10.73 5.42
CA TYR A 136 -11.63 -10.03 6.62
C TYR A 136 -13.02 -9.43 6.44
N ALA A 137 -13.28 -8.71 5.33
CA ALA A 137 -14.60 -8.14 5.07
C ALA A 137 -15.71 -9.20 5.16
N ARG A 138 -15.49 -10.35 4.55
CA ARG A 138 -16.42 -11.50 4.61
C ARG A 138 -16.54 -12.06 6.02
N LEU A 139 -15.43 -12.26 6.72
CA LEU A 139 -15.41 -12.82 8.06
C LEU A 139 -16.08 -11.90 9.08
N ALA A 140 -15.87 -10.59 8.99
CA ALA A 140 -16.44 -9.58 9.88
C ALA A 140 -17.89 -9.20 9.53
N GLY A 141 -18.43 -9.69 8.41
CA GLY A 141 -19.83 -9.49 8.05
C GLY A 141 -20.13 -8.15 7.38
N TYR A 142 -19.11 -7.54 6.76
CA TYR A 142 -19.31 -6.38 5.89
C TYR A 142 -20.18 -6.75 4.68
N GLY A 143 -20.86 -5.76 4.12
CA GLY A 143 -21.64 -5.92 2.90
C GLY A 143 -20.78 -6.41 1.72
N ARG A 144 -21.41 -7.03 0.72
CA ARG A 144 -20.72 -7.65 -0.42
C ARG A 144 -19.71 -6.73 -1.14
N ASN A 145 -19.98 -5.44 -1.18
CA ASN A 145 -19.15 -4.43 -1.83
C ASN A 145 -18.47 -3.49 -0.82
N ASP A 146 -18.57 -3.76 0.48
CA ASP A 146 -17.98 -2.95 1.52
C ASP A 146 -16.60 -3.51 1.89
N ARG A 147 -15.55 -2.80 1.44
CA ARG A 147 -14.15 -3.11 1.72
C ARG A 147 -13.62 -2.04 2.68
N PRO A 148 -13.49 -2.33 3.99
CA PRO A 148 -13.02 -1.32 4.93
C PRO A 148 -11.55 -0.96 4.67
N SER A 149 -11.17 0.28 4.95
CA SER A 149 -9.75 0.63 5.13
C SER A 149 -9.18 -0.08 6.37
N LEU A 150 -7.86 -0.22 6.45
CA LEU A 150 -7.19 -0.84 7.61
C LEU A 150 -7.57 -0.12 8.92
N VAL A 151 -7.53 1.22 8.90
CA VAL A 151 -7.94 2.08 10.03
C VAL A 151 -9.40 1.86 10.40
N ARG A 152 -10.32 1.81 9.42
CA ARG A 152 -11.74 1.53 9.70
C ARG A 152 -11.93 0.15 10.32
N ALA A 153 -11.27 -0.86 9.78
CA ALA A 153 -11.37 -2.23 10.28
C ALA A 153 -10.91 -2.35 11.74
N LEU A 154 -9.80 -1.70 12.12
CA LEU A 154 -9.32 -1.64 13.52
C LEU A 154 -10.31 -0.90 14.42
N ARG A 155 -10.79 0.26 13.98
CA ARG A 155 -11.77 1.03 14.74
C ARG A 155 -13.06 0.25 15.00
N ASP A 156 -13.56 -0.48 14.00
CA ASP A 156 -14.81 -1.24 14.10
C ASP A 156 -14.69 -2.42 15.10
N ILE A 157 -13.46 -2.83 15.42
CA ILE A 157 -13.20 -3.84 16.45
C ILE A 157 -12.87 -3.25 17.83
N GLY A 158 -12.78 -1.93 17.94
CA GLY A 158 -12.41 -1.22 19.17
C GLY A 158 -10.90 -1.14 19.40
N GLU A 159 -10.10 -1.51 18.40
CA GLU A 159 -8.65 -1.33 18.42
C GLU A 159 -8.28 0.04 17.87
N VAL A 160 -7.12 0.55 18.29
CA VAL A 160 -6.55 1.80 17.80
C VAL A 160 -5.41 1.47 16.86
N TYR A 161 -5.33 2.17 15.72
CA TYR A 161 -4.18 2.08 14.86
C TYR A 161 -2.92 2.50 15.62
N ILE A 162 -1.94 1.61 15.74
CA ILE A 162 -0.69 1.88 16.45
C ILE A 162 0.36 2.30 15.44
N GLY A 163 1.15 3.33 15.76
CA GLY A 163 2.24 3.80 14.90
C GLY A 163 1.78 4.83 13.87
N ARG A 164 2.57 4.97 12.79
CA ARG A 164 2.34 5.94 11.71
C ARG A 164 1.70 5.23 10.53
N SER A 165 0.55 5.73 10.05
CA SER A 165 -0.04 5.28 8.78
C SER A 165 0.92 5.53 7.62
N HIS A 166 0.99 4.61 6.68
CA HIS A 166 1.95 4.62 5.57
C HIS A 166 3.40 4.42 6.02
N ASP A 167 3.60 3.52 6.98
CA ASP A 167 4.90 2.93 7.31
C ASP A 167 4.71 1.43 7.17
N ALA A 168 5.43 0.79 6.25
CA ALA A 168 5.10 -0.56 5.82
C ALA A 168 5.10 -1.56 6.99
N LEU A 169 6.05 -1.43 7.94
CA LEU A 169 6.10 -2.33 9.08
C LEU A 169 4.89 -2.10 10.00
N THR A 170 4.55 -0.84 10.24
CA THR A 170 3.40 -0.46 11.05
C THR A 170 2.10 -1.00 10.45
N ASP A 171 1.92 -0.86 9.13
CA ASP A 171 0.74 -1.37 8.43
C ASP A 171 0.67 -2.91 8.45
N ALA A 172 1.82 -3.60 8.33
CA ALA A 172 1.89 -5.05 8.52
C ALA A 172 1.54 -5.49 9.96
N GLN A 173 1.99 -4.78 10.99
CA GLN A 173 1.67 -5.07 12.41
C GLN A 173 0.18 -4.88 12.71
N ASN A 174 -0.41 -3.80 12.20
CA ASN A 174 -1.84 -3.53 12.34
C ASN A 174 -2.69 -4.57 11.59
N THR A 175 -2.25 -4.97 10.39
CA THR A 175 -2.88 -6.05 9.63
C THR A 175 -2.77 -7.39 10.37
N ALA A 176 -1.64 -7.70 11.01
CA ALA A 176 -1.44 -8.90 11.81
C ALA A 176 -2.36 -8.95 13.04
N THR A 177 -2.66 -7.80 13.64
CA THR A 177 -3.65 -7.69 14.73
C THR A 177 -5.03 -8.12 14.26
N LEU A 178 -5.48 -7.61 13.10
CA LEU A 178 -6.74 -8.03 12.49
C LEU A 178 -6.74 -9.51 12.11
N LEU A 179 -5.62 -10.02 11.57
CA LEU A 179 -5.47 -11.43 11.24
C LEU A 179 -5.65 -12.30 12.49
N LYS A 180 -4.95 -12.01 13.58
CA LYS A 180 -5.10 -12.75 14.85
C LYS A 180 -6.53 -12.72 15.38
N ILE A 181 -7.18 -11.56 15.36
CA ILE A 181 -8.56 -11.39 15.83
C ILE A 181 -9.55 -12.16 14.94
N SER A 182 -9.30 -12.23 13.64
CA SER A 182 -10.13 -12.99 12.70
C SER A 182 -10.11 -14.50 12.95
N GLN A 183 -9.15 -15.01 13.71
CA GLN A 183 -9.10 -16.43 14.11
C GLN A 183 -9.88 -16.70 15.41
N ASN A 184 -10.25 -15.66 16.15
CA ASN A 184 -11.04 -15.79 17.36
C ASN A 184 -12.53 -15.61 17.07
N SER A 185 -13.25 -16.74 17.00
CA SER A 185 -14.70 -16.77 16.74
C SER A 185 -15.53 -15.90 17.71
N ALA A 186 -15.12 -15.77 18.97
CA ALA A 186 -15.84 -14.97 19.96
C ALA A 186 -15.65 -13.46 19.70
N GLU A 187 -14.44 -13.05 19.35
CA GLU A 187 -14.16 -11.65 18.97
C GLU A 187 -14.86 -11.30 17.65
N LEU A 188 -14.74 -12.14 16.61
CA LEU A 188 -15.44 -11.93 15.34
C LEU A 188 -16.95 -11.79 15.49
N ARG A 189 -17.58 -12.51 16.44
CA ARG A 189 -19.01 -12.35 16.73
C ARG A 189 -19.32 -10.94 17.23
N LYS A 190 -18.53 -10.41 18.18
CA LYS A 190 -18.71 -9.03 18.68
C LYS A 190 -18.53 -8.00 17.55
N VAL A 191 -17.56 -8.25 16.66
CA VAL A 191 -17.32 -7.40 15.48
C VAL A 191 -18.54 -7.36 14.56
N ARG A 192 -19.09 -8.54 14.21
CA ARG A 192 -20.30 -8.66 13.38
C ARG A 192 -21.51 -7.93 14.00
N GLU A 193 -21.71 -8.09 15.30
CA GLU A 193 -22.78 -7.40 16.03
C GLU A 193 -22.62 -5.88 15.93
N ARG A 194 -21.41 -5.35 16.15
CA ARG A 194 -21.13 -3.91 16.01
C ARG A 194 -21.37 -3.40 14.60
N ILE A 195 -20.84 -4.08 13.57
CA ILE A 195 -21.02 -3.68 12.18
C ILE A 195 -22.51 -3.70 11.81
N SER A 196 -23.25 -4.73 12.22
CA SER A 196 -24.70 -4.81 11.98
C SER A 196 -25.47 -3.67 12.63
N LEU A 197 -25.06 -3.20 13.81
CA LEU A 197 -25.69 -2.07 14.49
C LEU A 197 -25.43 -0.75 13.74
N VAL A 198 -24.18 -0.53 13.30
CA VAL A 198 -23.80 0.67 12.53
C VAL A 198 -24.50 0.70 11.17
N SER A 199 -24.61 -0.43 10.47
CA SER A 199 -25.33 -0.51 9.19
C SER A 199 -26.85 -0.35 9.34
N ALA A 200 -27.41 -0.52 10.54
CA ALA A 200 -28.83 -0.37 10.82
C ALA A 200 -29.23 1.05 11.26
N THR A 201 -28.27 1.92 11.61
CA THR A 201 -28.54 3.31 11.99
C THR A 201 -28.64 4.21 10.77
N PRO A 202 -29.73 5.00 10.60
CA PRO A 202 -29.85 5.98 9.52
C PRO A 202 -28.72 7.02 9.57
N GLU A 203 -28.20 7.36 8.39
CA GLU A 203 -26.97 8.13 8.13
C GLU A 203 -26.98 9.61 8.60
N GLU A 204 -27.94 10.03 9.43
CA GLU A 204 -28.11 11.44 9.83
C GLU A 204 -27.42 11.84 11.14
N THR A 205 -26.75 10.95 11.87
CA THR A 205 -26.19 11.30 13.21
C THR A 205 -24.66 11.24 13.36
N LEU A 206 -23.90 11.02 12.28
CA LEU A 206 -22.43 11.03 12.31
C LEU A 206 -21.84 11.94 11.22
N SER A 207 -22.38 13.14 11.10
CA SER A 207 -21.76 14.23 10.33
C SER A 207 -20.68 14.92 11.15
N GLN A 208 -19.55 14.24 11.38
CA GLN A 208 -18.29 14.96 11.61
C GLN A 208 -17.16 14.34 10.77
N PRO A 209 -16.68 15.06 9.73
CA PRO A 209 -15.57 14.61 8.92
C PRO A 209 -14.26 14.90 9.67
N TYR A 210 -13.58 13.86 10.12
CA TYR A 210 -12.23 13.99 10.67
C TYR A 210 -11.30 12.99 9.98
N THR A 211 -10.93 13.30 8.74
CA THR A 211 -9.54 13.45 8.29
C THR A 211 -9.56 13.64 6.77
N LEU A 212 -8.62 14.41 6.24
CA LEU A 212 -8.47 14.60 4.79
C LEU A 212 -8.19 13.28 4.05
N ALA A 213 -7.62 12.27 4.73
CA ALA A 213 -7.31 10.96 4.17
C ALA A 213 -8.56 10.18 3.72
N ASP A 214 -9.68 10.28 4.44
CA ASP A 214 -10.93 9.59 4.09
C ASP A 214 -11.63 10.18 2.85
N LYS A 215 -11.28 11.42 2.47
CA LYS A 215 -11.83 12.07 1.26
C LYS A 215 -11.08 11.74 -0.02
N PHE A 216 -9.85 11.21 0.08
CA PHE A 216 -8.97 10.98 -1.08
C PHE A 216 -8.63 9.52 -1.34
N GLY A 217 -9.39 8.59 -0.75
CA GLY A 217 -9.37 7.18 -1.17
C GLY A 217 -9.59 7.09 -2.69
N SER A 218 -8.63 6.52 -3.41
CA SER A 218 -8.52 6.42 -4.88
C SER A 218 -8.57 7.73 -5.70
N GLY A 219 -9.13 8.82 -5.18
CA GLY A 219 -9.35 10.07 -5.91
C GLY A 219 -8.14 11.00 -6.01
N LEU A 220 -7.02 10.71 -5.31
CA LEU A 220 -5.80 11.49 -5.48
C LEU A 220 -5.19 11.30 -6.88
N LEU A 221 -5.35 10.11 -7.49
CA LEU A 221 -4.95 9.89 -8.88
C LEU A 221 -5.85 10.65 -9.87
N ASP A 222 -7.15 10.74 -9.61
CA ASP A 222 -8.11 11.45 -10.48
C ASP A 222 -8.02 12.99 -10.36
N LEU A 223 -7.64 13.50 -9.18
CA LEU A 223 -7.42 14.94 -8.99
C LEU A 223 -6.12 15.40 -9.68
N MET A 224 -5.12 14.53 -9.76
CA MET A 224 -3.86 14.83 -10.46
C MET A 224 -4.00 14.73 -11.98
N SER A 225 -4.97 13.97 -12.51
CA SER A 225 -5.23 13.90 -13.96
C SER A 225 -6.02 15.08 -14.52
N SER A 226 -6.56 15.96 -13.66
CA SER A 226 -7.44 17.08 -14.05
C SER A 226 -6.79 18.46 -13.94
N LEU A 227 -5.50 18.53 -13.60
CA LEU A 227 -4.73 19.78 -13.51
C LEU A 227 -3.81 20.04 -14.72
N ASP A 228 -3.84 19.19 -15.75
CA ASP A 228 -3.00 19.35 -16.96
C ASP A 228 -3.73 19.99 -18.16
N ASP A 229 -5.00 20.41 -18.01
CA ASP A 229 -5.76 21.08 -19.08
C ASP A 229 -6.20 22.49 -18.68
N SER A 230 -5.25 23.41 -18.48
CA SER A 230 -5.48 24.84 -18.77
C SER A 230 -4.19 25.63 -18.81
N ASP A 231 -4.06 26.41 -19.89
CA ASP A 231 -3.15 27.54 -20.10
C ASP A 231 -1.80 27.26 -20.76
N CYS A 232 -1.84 27.13 -22.10
CA CYS A 232 -1.05 27.97 -23.00
C CYS A 232 -1.55 27.84 -24.45
N ALA A 233 -2.56 28.62 -24.82
CA ALA A 233 -2.75 29.02 -26.22
C ALA A 233 -1.89 30.29 -26.48
N PRO A 234 -1.24 30.43 -27.64
CA PRO A 234 -0.38 31.58 -27.92
C PRO A 234 -1.23 32.78 -28.36
N ASP A 235 -1.16 33.88 -27.61
CA ASP A 235 -1.65 35.18 -28.07
C ASP A 235 -0.73 35.69 -29.18
N THR A 236 -1.22 35.60 -30.42
CA THR A 236 -0.66 36.31 -31.56
C THR A 236 -1.21 37.72 -31.57
N ASP A 237 -0.44 38.68 -31.04
CA ASP A 237 -0.64 40.09 -31.37
C ASP A 237 0.50 40.58 -32.28
N LYS A 238 0.13 40.74 -33.55
CA LYS A 238 0.81 41.62 -34.50
C LYS A 238 0.32 43.05 -34.24
N ASN A 239 1.25 43.97 -34.02
CA ASN A 239 1.36 45.20 -34.83
C ASN A 239 2.56 46.06 -34.40
N ASP A 240 3.58 46.00 -35.26
CA ASP A 240 4.09 47.12 -36.05
C ASP A 240 4.91 48.30 -35.47
N PHE A 241 5.98 48.58 -36.25
CA PHE A 241 6.71 49.86 -36.47
C PHE A 241 7.74 50.32 -35.40
N ASN A 242 8.95 50.79 -35.72
CA ASN A 242 9.66 51.06 -36.97
C ASN A 242 11.17 51.32 -36.71
N SER A 243 11.95 51.22 -37.79
CA SER A 243 13.02 52.16 -38.22
C SER A 243 14.51 51.98 -37.86
N GLU A 244 15.30 52.18 -38.94
CA GLU A 244 16.73 52.54 -39.09
C GLU A 244 17.74 51.38 -38.96
N SER A 245 18.55 51.03 -39.98
CA SER A 245 19.13 51.79 -41.11
C SER A 245 19.53 50.87 -42.27
#